data_AF-A0A9X1TK01-F1
#
_entry.id   AF-A0A9X1TK01-F1
#
_cell.length_a   1.000
_cell.length_b   1.000
_cell.length_c   1.000
_cell.angle_alpha   90.00
_cell.angle_beta   90.00
_cell.angle_gamma   90.00
#
_symmetry.space_group_name_H-M   'P 1'
#
loop_
_entity.id
_entity.type
_entity.pdbx_description
1 polymer ?
#
loop_
_entity_poly.entity_id
_entity_poly.type
_entity_poly.pdbx_seq_one_letter_code
_entity_poly.pdbx_strand_id
1 'polypeptide(L)'
;MRNDDGHQDPPVNKGVMISGGTHYVGNQAVGDGAQAFSGAVSFQTQDPEQAARTAQLLTVVEQLLEEHRAALADPDATSRELRRLREELEEEEPQPTVLRRALDRLNEFVQPVAPLVTAVGQLAQSVQGLPGI
;
A
#
# COMPACT_ATOMS: atom_id res chain seq x y z
N MET A 1 -6.43 64.24 0.17
CA MET A 1 -5.40 63.24 0.50
C MET A 1 -6.08 61.90 0.72
N ARG A 2 -5.84 60.93 -0.16
CA ARG A 2 -5.80 59.48 0.13
C ARG A 2 -5.26 58.78 -1.11
N ASN A 3 -3.98 58.42 -1.03
CA ASN A 3 -3.32 57.54 -1.98
C ASN A 3 -3.62 56.12 -1.51
N ASP A 4 -4.28 55.31 -2.34
CA ASP A 4 -4.37 53.86 -2.17
C ASP A 4 -3.10 53.26 -2.78
N ASP A 5 -2.04 53.20 -1.98
CA ASP A 5 -0.82 52.46 -2.33
C ASP A 5 -1.02 51.01 -1.87
N GLY A 6 -1.45 50.15 -2.81
CA GLY A 6 -1.51 48.71 -2.62
C GLY A 6 -0.12 48.15 -2.32
N HIS A 7 0.14 47.85 -1.04
CA HIS A 7 1.35 47.20 -0.59
C HIS A 7 1.41 45.78 -1.17
N GLN A 8 2.19 45.58 -2.25
CA GLN A 8 2.56 44.26 -2.70
C GLN A 8 3.74 43.78 -1.86
N ASP A 9 3.47 42.89 -0.91
CA ASP A 9 4.51 42.23 -0.12
C ASP A 9 5.50 41.51 -1.07
N PRO A 10 6.83 41.56 -0.78
CA PRO A 10 7.82 40.88 -1.61
C PRO A 10 7.58 39.36 -1.60
N PRO A 11 7.90 38.63 -2.68
CA PRO A 11 7.71 37.19 -2.75
C PRO A 11 8.59 36.50 -1.69
N VAL A 12 7.95 36.00 -0.64
CA VAL A 12 8.61 35.23 0.41
C VAL A 12 8.80 33.80 -0.04
N ASN A 13 9.98 33.22 0.23
CA ASN A 13 10.21 31.80 -0.01
C ASN A 13 9.32 30.98 0.92
N LYS A 14 8.32 30.29 0.36
CA LYS A 14 7.44 29.36 1.08
C LYS A 14 7.97 27.91 1.08
N GLY A 15 9.14 27.70 0.46
CA GLY A 15 9.91 26.48 0.19
C GLY A 15 10.87 26.05 1.30
N VAL A 16 11.51 24.89 1.14
CA VAL A 16 12.65 24.45 1.97
C VAL A 16 13.94 24.69 1.18
N MET A 17 14.92 25.35 1.80
CA MET A 17 16.27 25.54 1.23
C MET A 17 17.24 24.63 1.98
N ILE A 18 17.87 23.68 1.28
CA ILE A 18 18.90 22.79 1.82
C ILE A 18 20.19 23.06 1.06
N SER A 19 21.27 23.40 1.77
CA SER A 19 22.58 23.64 1.18
C SER A 19 23.67 22.80 1.85
N GLY A 20 24.30 21.89 1.09
CA GLY A 20 25.48 21.09 1.45
C GLY A 20 25.21 19.86 2.32
N GLY A 21 25.88 18.74 2.03
CA GLY A 21 25.80 17.48 2.82
C GLY A 21 24.72 16.48 2.37
N THR A 22 24.61 15.36 3.09
CA THR A 22 23.54 14.34 2.90
C THR A 22 22.41 14.59 3.87
N HIS A 23 21.17 14.71 3.37
CA HIS A 23 19.98 14.99 4.18
C HIS A 23 18.95 13.88 4.01
N TYR A 24 18.52 13.28 5.12
CA TYR A 24 17.40 12.33 5.15
C TYR A 24 16.15 13.09 5.60
N VAL A 25 15.18 13.20 4.70
CA VAL A 25 13.98 14.00 4.92
C VAL A 25 12.75 13.11 4.76
N GLY A 26 11.89 13.09 5.77
CA GLY A 26 10.61 12.38 5.77
C GLY A 26 9.48 13.18 5.08
N ASN A 27 8.23 12.94 5.46
CA ASN A 27 7.08 13.63 4.86
C ASN A 27 7.14 15.13 5.15
N GLN A 28 7.29 15.93 4.10
CA GLN A 28 7.30 17.38 4.16
C GLN A 28 6.21 17.96 3.28
N ALA A 29 5.58 19.01 3.79
CA ALA A 29 4.65 19.84 3.04
C ALA A 29 5.01 21.29 3.29
N VAL A 30 5.14 22.02 2.20
CA VAL A 30 5.85 23.29 2.14
C VAL A 30 5.07 24.21 1.21
N GLY A 31 4.60 25.35 1.71
CA GLY A 31 3.67 26.24 0.99
C GLY A 31 2.42 26.60 1.81
N ASP A 32 1.74 27.67 1.43
CA ASP A 32 0.44 28.01 2.03
C ASP A 32 -0.60 26.95 1.61
N GLY A 33 -1.24 26.31 2.59
CA GLY A 33 -2.17 25.20 2.36
C GLY A 33 -1.50 23.83 2.19
N ALA A 34 -0.19 23.72 2.40
CA ALA A 34 0.51 22.46 2.28
C ALA A 34 0.23 21.56 3.51
N GLN A 35 -0.18 20.31 3.26
CA GLN A 35 -0.43 19.33 4.30
C GLN A 35 0.49 18.12 4.11
N ALA A 36 1.25 17.79 5.15
CA ALA A 36 2.06 16.58 5.21
C ALA A 36 1.29 15.57 6.05
N PHE A 37 0.90 14.46 5.42
CA PHE A 37 0.35 13.33 6.16
C PHE A 37 1.51 12.45 6.59
N SER A 38 2.00 12.63 7.81
CA SER A 38 2.75 11.57 8.47
C SER A 38 1.72 10.54 8.90
N GLY A 39 1.48 9.53 8.06
CA GLY A 39 0.84 8.30 8.55
C GLY A 39 1.69 7.84 9.72
N ALA A 40 1.17 8.01 10.93
CA ALA A 40 1.86 7.54 12.11
C ALA A 40 2.06 6.05 11.89
N VAL A 41 3.31 5.59 11.90
CA VAL A 41 3.60 4.19 12.26
C VAL A 41 3.36 4.08 13.76
N SER A 42 2.12 4.36 14.17
CA SER A 42 1.61 3.94 15.45
C SER A 42 1.28 2.47 15.27
N PHE A 43 1.73 1.65 16.21
CA PHE A 43 1.25 0.30 16.46
C PHE A 43 -0.24 0.37 16.88
N GLN A 44 -1.07 0.93 16.02
CA GLN A 44 -2.51 0.89 16.16
C GLN A 44 -2.88 -0.56 15.94
N THR A 45 -3.60 -1.12 16.90
CA THR A 45 -4.48 -2.28 16.74
C THR A 45 -5.03 -2.31 15.32
N GLN A 46 -4.92 -3.45 14.62
CA GLN A 46 -5.38 -3.65 13.23
C GLN A 46 -6.57 -2.74 12.91
N ASP A 47 -6.40 -1.80 11.97
CA ASP A 47 -7.52 -1.00 11.50
C ASP A 47 -8.58 -1.98 10.95
N PRO A 48 -9.77 -2.08 11.59
CA PRO A 48 -10.78 -3.06 11.19
C PRO A 48 -11.26 -2.85 9.76
N GLU A 49 -11.19 -1.62 9.23
CA GLU A 49 -11.51 -1.34 7.83
C GLU A 49 -10.44 -1.93 6.90
N GLN A 50 -9.16 -1.83 7.29
CA GLN A 50 -8.05 -2.41 6.54
C GLN A 50 -8.07 -3.94 6.57
N ALA A 51 -8.37 -4.54 7.72
CA ALA A 51 -8.54 -5.98 7.84
C ALA A 51 -9.73 -6.48 6.99
N ALA A 52 -10.87 -5.78 7.03
CA ALA A 52 -12.03 -6.08 6.20
C ALA A 52 -11.73 -5.95 4.70
N ARG A 53 -10.96 -4.93 4.30
CA ARG A 53 -10.51 -4.74 2.92
C ARG A 53 -9.62 -5.88 2.45
N THR A 54 -8.65 -6.31 3.28
CA THR A 54 -7.78 -7.45 2.97
C THR A 54 -8.61 -8.74 2.80
N ALA A 55 -9.59 -8.99 3.67
CA ALA A 55 -10.48 -10.14 3.57
C ALA A 55 -11.36 -10.12 2.29
N GLN A 56 -11.86 -8.94 1.89
CA GLN A 56 -12.59 -8.77 0.64
C GLN A 56 -11.70 -9.07 -0.57
N LEU A 57 -10.48 -8.54 -0.60
CA LEU A 57 -9.52 -8.78 -1.68
C LEU A 57 -9.13 -10.25 -1.78
N LEU A 58 -8.96 -10.96 -0.65
CA LEU A 58 -8.75 -12.40 -0.64
C LEU A 58 -9.92 -13.16 -1.30
N THR A 59 -11.16 -12.75 -1.00
CA THR A 59 -12.36 -13.35 -1.60
C THR A 59 -12.42 -13.08 -3.12
N VAL A 60 -12.07 -11.88 -3.56
CA VAL A 60 -12.00 -11.54 -4.99
C VAL A 60 -10.94 -12.38 -5.71
N VAL A 61 -9.75 -12.52 -5.12
CA VAL A 61 -8.68 -13.36 -5.68
C VAL A 61 -9.14 -14.82 -5.76
N GLU A 62 -9.79 -15.35 -4.72
CA GLU A 62 -10.31 -16.72 -4.70
C GLU A 62 -11.34 -16.96 -5.83
N GLN A 63 -12.28 -16.02 -6.02
CA GLN A 63 -13.27 -16.10 -7.10
C GLN A 63 -12.61 -16.06 -8.48
N LEU A 64 -11.67 -15.15 -8.69
CA LEU A 64 -10.95 -15.02 -9.97
C LEU A 64 -10.07 -16.25 -10.26
N LEU A 65 -9.50 -16.89 -9.23
CA LEU A 65 -8.72 -18.12 -9.40
C LEU A 65 -9.61 -19.28 -9.86
N GLU A 66 -10.83 -19.38 -9.34
CA GLU A 66 -11.77 -20.40 -9.77
C GLU A 66 -12.31 -20.11 -11.18
N GLU A 67 -12.64 -18.85 -11.49
CA GLU A 67 -13.08 -18.43 -12.82
C GLU A 67 -12.01 -18.69 -13.90
N HIS A 68 -10.75 -18.36 -13.59
CA HIS A 68 -9.64 -18.47 -14.53
C HIS A 68 -8.79 -19.72 -14.35
N ARG A 69 -9.30 -20.74 -13.64
CA ARG A 69 -8.55 -21.96 -13.30
C ARG A 69 -7.88 -22.61 -14.51
N ALA A 70 -8.58 -22.67 -15.65
CA ALA A 70 -8.06 -23.27 -16.88
C ALA A 70 -6.93 -22.48 -17.57
N ALA A 71 -6.77 -21.20 -17.22
CA ALA A 71 -5.74 -20.32 -17.78
C ALA A 71 -4.47 -20.26 -16.92
N LEU A 72 -4.49 -20.83 -15.71
CA LEU A 72 -3.35 -20.87 -14.81
C LEU A 72 -2.37 -21.96 -15.23
N ALA A 73 -1.07 -21.66 -15.13
CA ALA A 73 -0.01 -22.63 -15.42
C ALA A 73 0.00 -23.80 -14.42
N ASP A 74 -0.27 -23.51 -13.13
CA ASP A 74 -0.41 -24.50 -12.07
C ASP A 74 -1.51 -24.08 -11.07
N PRO A 75 -2.78 -24.47 -11.32
CA PRO A 75 -3.91 -24.09 -10.46
C PRO A 75 -3.80 -24.63 -9.03
N ASP A 76 -3.20 -25.83 -8.87
CA ASP A 76 -3.09 -26.47 -7.57
C ASP A 76 -1.97 -25.84 -6.73
N ALA A 77 -0.85 -25.43 -7.33
CA ALA A 77 0.15 -24.63 -6.64
C ALA A 77 -0.37 -23.25 -6.26
N THR A 78 -1.13 -22.61 -7.15
CA THR A 78 -1.69 -21.27 -6.90
C THR A 78 -2.67 -21.28 -5.73
N SER A 79 -3.58 -22.26 -5.68
CA SER A 79 -4.53 -22.41 -4.56
C SER A 79 -3.84 -22.74 -3.23
N ARG A 80 -2.80 -23.57 -3.24
CA ARG A 80 -1.99 -23.84 -2.04
C ARG A 80 -1.29 -22.57 -1.53
N GLU A 81 -0.77 -21.72 -2.41
CA GLU A 81 -0.11 -20.49 -2.00
C GLU A 81 -1.09 -19.44 -1.47
N LEU A 82 -2.29 -19.34 -2.06
CA LEU A 82 -3.36 -18.50 -1.51
C LEU A 82 -3.78 -18.97 -0.12
N ARG A 83 -3.89 -20.29 0.09
CA ARG A 83 -4.23 -20.85 1.40
C ARG A 83 -3.17 -20.50 2.44
N ARG A 84 -1.88 -20.65 2.12
CA ARG A 84 -0.78 -20.26 3.01
C ARG A 84 -0.80 -18.78 3.36
N LEU A 85 -1.11 -17.92 2.38
CA LEU A 85 -1.25 -16.49 2.62
C LEU A 85 -2.38 -16.19 3.62
N ARG A 86 -3.52 -16.88 3.51
CA ARG A 86 -4.62 -16.76 4.49
C ARG A 86 -4.19 -17.24 5.87
N GLU A 87 -3.60 -18.43 5.95
CA GLU A 87 -3.10 -19.01 7.20
C GLU A 87 -2.18 -18.02 7.92
N GLU A 88 -1.20 -17.44 7.22
CA GLU A 88 -0.27 -16.45 7.80
C GLU A 88 -0.94 -15.13 8.21
N LEU A 89 -1.98 -14.68 7.49
CA LEU A 89 -2.73 -13.47 7.84
C LEU A 89 -3.66 -13.66 9.05
N GLU A 90 -3.99 -14.91 9.38
CA GLU A 90 -4.81 -15.28 10.53
C GLU A 90 -3.97 -15.50 11.80
N GLU A 91 -2.64 -15.55 11.68
CA GLU A 91 -1.72 -15.63 12.83
C GLU A 91 -1.79 -14.37 13.70
N GLU A 92 -1.55 -14.55 15.00
CA GLU A 92 -1.49 -13.42 15.96
C GLU A 92 -0.33 -12.46 15.63
N GLU A 93 0.77 -13.01 15.12
CA GLU A 93 1.96 -12.25 14.68
C GLU A 93 2.36 -12.67 13.25
N PRO A 94 1.71 -12.12 12.21
CA PRO A 94 2.02 -12.44 10.83
C PRO A 94 3.47 -12.04 10.48
N GLN A 95 4.21 -12.94 9.85
CA GLN A 95 5.59 -12.71 9.45
C GLN A 95 5.66 -11.96 8.12
N PRO A 96 6.20 -10.73 8.08
CA PRO A 96 6.19 -9.89 6.87
C PRO A 96 6.93 -10.52 5.68
N THR A 97 8.01 -11.24 5.97
CA THR A 97 8.81 -11.92 4.96
C THR A 97 8.06 -13.11 4.34
N VAL A 98 7.22 -13.80 5.11
CA VAL A 98 6.40 -14.92 4.62
C VAL A 98 5.30 -14.39 3.71
N LEU A 99 4.57 -13.36 4.17
CA LEU A 99 3.52 -12.70 3.39
C LEU A 99 4.05 -12.16 2.06
N ARG A 100 5.19 -11.46 2.07
CA ARG A 100 5.82 -10.94 0.86
C ARG A 100 6.18 -12.05 -0.12
N ARG A 101 6.82 -13.13 0.36
CA ARG A 101 7.18 -14.27 -0.50
C ARG A 101 5.96 -14.96 -1.10
N ALA A 102 4.88 -15.09 -0.33
CA ALA A 102 3.63 -15.68 -0.81
C ALA A 102 2.97 -14.81 -1.88
N LEU A 103 2.93 -13.49 -1.68
CA LEU A 103 2.42 -12.52 -2.65
C LEU A 103 3.24 -12.49 -3.94
N ASP A 104 4.58 -12.52 -3.84
CA ASP A 104 5.47 -12.55 -5.00
C ASP A 104 5.22 -13.82 -5.85
N ARG A 105 5.12 -14.99 -5.20
CA ARG A 105 4.81 -16.26 -5.89
C ARG A 105 3.42 -16.28 -6.49
N LEU A 106 2.40 -15.78 -5.78
CA LEU A 106 1.06 -15.65 -6.34
C LEU A 106 1.08 -14.79 -7.60
N ASN A 107 1.82 -13.67 -7.58
CA ASN A 107 1.95 -12.80 -8.74
C ASN A 107 2.64 -13.49 -9.93
N GLU A 108 3.62 -14.35 -9.68
CA GLU A 108 4.25 -15.19 -10.72
C GLU A 108 3.27 -16.20 -11.34
N PHE A 109 2.47 -16.87 -10.51
CA PHE A 109 1.52 -17.88 -10.98
C PHE A 109 0.35 -17.31 -11.78
N VAL A 110 -0.05 -16.07 -11.48
CA VAL A 110 -1.22 -15.44 -12.12
C VAL A 110 -0.88 -14.51 -13.29
N GLN A 111 0.39 -14.35 -13.65
CA GLN A 111 0.84 -13.55 -14.81
C GLN A 111 0.01 -13.70 -16.10
N PRO A 112 -0.47 -14.91 -16.51
CA PRO A 112 -1.26 -15.02 -17.74
C PRO A 112 -2.66 -14.39 -17.66
N VAL A 113 -3.12 -14.01 -16.47
CA VAL A 113 -4.48 -13.53 -16.21
C VAL A 113 -4.44 -12.12 -15.62
N ALA A 114 -4.56 -11.10 -16.47
CA ALA A 114 -4.46 -9.69 -16.07
C ALA A 114 -5.42 -9.26 -14.92
N PRO A 115 -6.68 -9.74 -14.86
CA PRO A 115 -7.55 -9.47 -13.71
C PRO A 115 -6.98 -9.98 -12.38
N LEU A 116 -6.37 -11.16 -12.38
CA LEU A 116 -5.75 -11.75 -11.20
C LEU A 116 -4.49 -10.98 -10.77
N VAL A 117 -3.63 -10.60 -11.72
CA VAL A 117 -2.44 -9.76 -11.43
C VAL A 117 -2.85 -8.47 -10.73
N THR A 118 -3.93 -7.83 -11.21
CA THR A 118 -4.46 -6.60 -10.61
C THR A 118 -4.98 -6.84 -9.19
N ALA A 119 -5.78 -7.89 -8.99
CA ALA A 119 -6.33 -8.23 -7.68
C ALA A 119 -5.24 -8.59 -6.65
N VAL A 120 -4.24 -9.37 -7.05
CA VAL A 120 -3.07 -9.71 -6.21
C VAL A 120 -2.25 -8.46 -5.88
N GLY A 121 -2.08 -7.53 -6.83
CA GLY A 121 -1.42 -6.25 -6.57
C GLY A 121 -2.15 -5.39 -5.55
N GLN A 122 -3.49 -5.32 -5.62
CA GLN A 122 -4.31 -4.63 -4.62
C GLN A 122 -4.24 -5.31 -3.25
N LEU A 123 -4.24 -6.65 -3.21
CA LEU A 123 -4.04 -7.42 -1.99
C LEU A 123 -2.69 -7.11 -1.35
N ALA A 124 -1.61 -7.07 -2.14
CA ALA A 124 -0.27 -6.73 -1.64
C ALA A 124 -0.21 -5.33 -1.02
N GLN A 125 -0.84 -4.33 -1.65
CA GLN A 125 -0.96 -2.98 -1.09
C GLN A 125 -1.77 -2.97 0.21
N SER A 126 -2.83 -3.77 0.29
CA SER A 126 -3.66 -3.87 1.50
C SER A 126 -2.89 -4.51 2.66
N VAL A 127 -2.11 -5.55 2.38
CA VAL A 127 -1.26 -6.19 3.39
C VAL A 127 -0.17 -5.25 3.89
N GLN A 128 0.50 -4.49 3.02
CA GLN A 128 1.51 -3.51 3.42
C GLN A 128 0.97 -2.39 4.32
N GLY A 129 -0.34 -2.14 4.31
CA GLY A 129 -1.00 -1.18 5.20
C GLY A 129 -1.35 -1.75 6.58
N LEU A 130 -1.12 -3.04 6.84
CA LEU A 130 -1.40 -3.63 8.14
C LEU A 130 -0.31 -3.24 9.16
N PRO A 131 -0.69 -2.84 10.38
CA PRO A 131 0.25 -2.52 11.44
C PRO A 131 1.01 -3.78 11.87
N GLY A 132 2.34 -3.71 11.87
CA GLY A 132 3.23 -4.83 12.20
C GLY A 132 3.97 -5.47 11.01
N ILE A 133 3.80 -4.93 9.79
CA ILE A 133 4.42 -5.43 8.55
C ILE A 133 5.53 -4.50 8.04
#